data_AF-A0A848VC94-F1
#
_entry.id   AF-A0A848VC94-F1
#
_cell.length_a   1.000
_cell.length_b   1.000
_cell.length_c   1.000
_cell.angle_alpha   90.00
_cell.angle_beta   90.00
_cell.angle_gamma   90.00
#
_symmetry.space_group_name_H-M   'P 1'
#
loop_
_entity.id
_entity.type
_entity.pdbx_description
1 polymer ?
#
loop_
_entity_poly.entity_id
_entity_poly.type
_entity_poly.pdbx_seq_one_letter_code
_entity_poly.pdbx_strand_id
1 'polypeptide(L)' 'RTGLAKGKTPLEVEKRLTRLTPDEFMQDAHHWLILHGRYTCLARKPKCPDCIIHELCEYRGKTVQDKSS' A
#
# COMPACT_ATOMS: atom_id res chain seq x y z
N ARG A 1 1.01 6.36 1.43
CA ARG A 1 1.74 5.68 2.54
C ARG A 1 2.90 4.86 1.98
N THR A 2 2.64 3.82 1.17
CA THR A 2 3.69 2.93 0.63
C THR A 2 4.74 3.61 -0.24
N GLY A 3 4.39 4.71 -0.93
CA GLY A 3 5.31 5.41 -1.83
C GLY A 3 5.22 4.94 -3.28
N LEU A 4 4.49 3.85 -3.55
CA LEU A 4 4.39 3.17 -4.86
C LEU A 4 4.01 4.12 -6.02
N ALA A 5 3.00 4.97 -5.82
CA ALA A 5 2.61 6.00 -6.77
C ALA A 5 2.25 7.29 -6.04
N LYS A 6 3.08 8.32 -6.19
CA LYS A 6 2.88 9.64 -5.57
C LYS A 6 1.98 10.49 -6.48
N GLY A 7 1.00 11.19 -5.95
CA GLY A 7 0.12 12.08 -6.72
C GLY A 7 -0.77 12.89 -5.80
N LYS A 8 -1.18 14.07 -6.25
CA LYS A 8 -2.11 14.96 -5.53
C LYS A 8 -3.56 14.68 -5.89
N THR A 9 -3.80 14.11 -7.08
CA THR A 9 -5.13 13.77 -7.58
C THR A 9 -5.25 12.27 -7.87
N PRO A 10 -6.46 11.69 -7.85
CA PRO A 10 -6.67 10.30 -8.24
C PRO A 10 -6.11 9.97 -9.63
N LEU A 11 -6.31 10.87 -10.60
CA LEU A 11 -5.82 10.70 -11.98
C LEU A 11 -4.29 10.65 -12.06
N GLU A 12 -3.58 11.47 -11.28
CA GLU A 12 -2.12 11.41 -11.22
C GLU A 12 -1.60 10.08 -10.66
N VAL A 13 -2.28 9.56 -9.63
CA VAL A 13 -1.94 8.28 -9.01
C VAL A 13 -2.21 7.13 -9.98
N GLU A 14 -3.37 7.12 -10.62
CA GLU A 14 -3.75 6.13 -11.62
C GLU A 14 -2.73 6.05 -12.77
N LYS A 15 -2.42 7.19 -13.40
CA LYS A 15 -1.43 7.26 -14.49
C LYS A 15 -0.05 6.75 -14.06
N ARG A 16 0.35 6.98 -12.80
CA ARG A 16 1.60 6.47 -12.26
C ARG A 16 1.56 4.97 -12.01
N LEU A 17 0.48 4.46 -11.43
CA LEU A 17 0.31 3.02 -11.19
C LEU A 17 0.33 2.25 -12.50
N THR A 18 -0.45 2.67 -13.49
CA THR A 18 -0.49 2.01 -14.81
C THR A 18 0.87 2.02 -15.50
N ARG A 19 1.66 3.10 -15.34
CA ARG A 19 3.01 3.16 -15.91
C ARG A 19 4.03 2.27 -15.20
N LEU A 20 3.89 2.09 -13.89
CA LEU A 20 4.84 1.32 -13.06
C LEU A 20 4.50 -0.17 -12.97
N THR A 21 3.27 -0.55 -13.32
CA THR A 21 2.77 -1.92 -13.22
C THR A 21 2.98 -2.62 -14.57
N PRO A 22 3.74 -3.72 -14.63
CA PRO A 22 3.84 -4.54 -15.83
C PRO A 22 2.47 -5.06 -16.28
N ASP A 23 2.26 -5.19 -17.59
CA ASP A 23 0.97 -5.56 -18.19
C ASP A 23 0.39 -6.86 -17.63
N GLU A 24 1.25 -7.85 -17.36
CA GLU A 24 0.86 -9.14 -16.78
C GLU A 24 0.21 -9.02 -15.39
N PHE A 25 0.52 -7.96 -14.64
CA PHE A 25 -0.01 -7.73 -13.29
C PHE A 25 -1.15 -6.71 -13.25
N MET A 26 -1.51 -6.08 -14.36
CA MET A 26 -2.46 -4.95 -14.39
C MET A 26 -3.84 -5.30 -13.82
N GLN A 27 -4.37 -6.49 -14.15
CA GLN A 27 -5.68 -6.92 -13.67
C GLN A 27 -5.68 -7.22 -12.16
N ASP A 28 -4.63 -7.88 -11.68
CA ASP A 28 -4.54 -8.30 -10.29
C ASP A 28 -4.07 -7.20 -9.35
N ALA A 29 -3.21 -6.28 -9.83
CA ALA A 29 -2.67 -5.19 -9.04
C ALA A 29 -3.76 -4.32 -8.42
N HIS A 30 -4.84 -4.06 -9.17
CA HIS A 30 -6.01 -3.35 -8.65
C HIS A 30 -6.62 -4.07 -7.45
N HIS A 31 -6.93 -5.36 -7.59
CA HIS A 31 -7.50 -6.17 -6.53
C HIS A 31 -6.55 -6.27 -5.32
N TRP A 32 -5.25 -6.49 -5.55
CA TRP A 32 -4.25 -6.54 -4.48
C TRP A 32 -4.20 -5.25 -3.68
N LEU A 33 -4.21 -4.08 -4.34
CA LEU A 33 -4.18 -2.79 -3.65
C LEU A 33 -5.45 -2.54 -2.84
N ILE A 34 -6.62 -2.92 -3.36
CA ILE A 34 -7.90 -2.82 -2.63
C ILE A 34 -7.90 -3.74 -1.40
N LEU A 35 -7.55 -5.02 -1.58
CA LEU A 35 -7.54 -6.01 -0.51
C LEU A 35 -6.50 -5.62 0.56
N HIS A 36 -5.32 -5.17 0.14
CA HIS A 36 -4.29 -4.68 1.04
C HIS A 36 -4.78 -3.48 1.86
N GLY A 37 -5.44 -2.50 1.23
CA GLY A 37 -6.03 -1.36 1.94
C GLY A 37 -7.14 -1.75 2.91
N ARG A 38 -7.96 -2.74 2.54
CA ARG A 38 -9.10 -3.21 3.33
C ARG A 38 -8.70 -4.04 4.55
N TYR A 39 -7.65 -4.86 4.46
CA TYR A 39 -7.32 -5.84 5.49
C TYR A 39 -6.00 -5.57 6.24
N THR A 40 -5.07 -4.81 5.65
CA THR A 40 -3.73 -4.59 6.20
C THR A 40 -3.41 -3.10 6.41
N CYS A 41 -3.46 -2.28 5.36
CA CYS A 41 -3.11 -0.86 5.38
C CYS A 41 -4.31 0.02 5.75
N LEU A 42 -4.92 -0.29 6.90
CA LEU A 42 -6.13 0.36 7.41
C LEU A 42 -5.94 1.86 7.64
N ALA A 43 -6.98 2.65 7.38
CA ALA A 43 -6.92 4.11 7.44
C ALA A 43 -6.50 4.68 8.80
N ARG A 44 -6.97 4.06 9.91
CA ARG A 44 -6.72 4.52 11.28
C ARG A 44 -5.46 3.90 11.90
N LYS A 45 -5.45 2.59 12.16
CA LYS A 45 -4.31 1.84 12.72
C LYS A 45 -3.90 0.75 11.72
N PRO A 46 -2.97 1.00 10.78
CA PRO A 46 -2.51 -0.02 9.85
C PRO A 46 -1.81 -1.14 10.60
N LYS A 47 -1.86 -2.36 10.08
CA LYS A 47 -1.17 -3.53 10.64
C LYS A 47 0.25 -3.62 10.08
N CYS A 48 1.08 -2.60 10.32
CA CYS A 48 2.42 -2.55 9.75
C CYS A 48 3.30 -3.75 10.13
N PRO A 49 3.29 -4.27 11.38
CA PRO A 49 4.10 -5.44 11.72
C PRO A 49 3.75 -6.71 10.93
N ASP A 50 2.49 -6.85 10.52
CA ASP A 50 1.98 -8.01 9.76
C ASP A 50 1.95 -7.74 8.24
N CYS A 51 2.54 -6.63 7.79
CA CYS A 51 2.46 -6.19 6.40
C CYS A 51 3.51 -6.88 5.53
N ILE A 52 3.06 -7.60 4.50
CA ILE A 52 3.95 -8.32 3.56
C ILE A 52 4.95 -7.43 2.81
N ILE A 53 4.64 -6.14 2.65
CA ILE A 53 5.51 -5.14 2.01
C ILE A 53 6.11 -4.16 3.02
N HIS A 54 6.23 -4.56 4.30
CA HIS A 54 6.71 -3.66 5.37
C HIS A 54 8.03 -2.98 5.02
N GLU A 55 9.02 -3.76 4.60
CA GLU A 55 10.38 -3.28 4.28
C GLU A 55 10.39 -2.37 3.04
N LEU A 56 9.54 -2.67 2.06
CA LEU A 56 9.42 -1.89 0.82
C LEU A 56 8.58 -0.62 0.98
N CYS A 57 7.78 -0.53 2.04
CA CYS A 57 6.86 0.57 2.29
C CYS A 57 7.61 1.82 2.80
N GLU A 58 7.53 2.92 2.06
CA GLU A 58 8.14 4.22 2.42
C GLU A 58 7.37 4.99 3.52
N TYR A 59 6.36 4.39 4.15
CA TYR A 59 5.57 5.09 5.16
C TYR A 59 6.38 5.27 6.45
N ARG A 60 6.63 6.52 6.85
CA ARG A 60 7.41 6.82 8.06
C ARG A 60 6.65 6.53 9.36
N GLY A 61 5.32 6.61 9.35
CA GLY A 61 4.47 6.42 10.54
C GLY A 61 4.05 4.96 10.78
N LYS A 62 4.94 3.98 10.54
CA LYS A 62 4.63 2.56 10.70
C LYS A 62 4.21 2.28 12.16
N THR A 63 3.16 1.47 12.32
CA THR A 63 2.76 0.98 13.64
C THR A 63 3.78 -0.02 14.17
N VAL A 64 3.95 -0.05 15.48
CA VAL A 64 4.79 -1.01 16.20
C VAL A 64 3.92 -2.09 16.83
N GLN A 65 4.48 -3.26 17.11
CA GLN A 65 3.77 -4.26 17.92
C GLN A 65 3.60 -3.72 19.33
N ASP A 66 2.36 -3.73 19.84
CA ASP A 66 2.09 -3.51 21.26
C ASP A 66 2.66 -4.74 22.01
N LYS A 67 3.71 -4.53 22.81
CA LYS A 67 4.29 -5.56 23.68
C LYS A 67 3.43 -5.76 24.93
N SER A 68 2.13 -5.95 24.77
CA SER A 68 1.22 -6.32 25.85
C SER A 68 0.89 -7.80 25.76
N SER A 69 1.85 -8.63 26.15
CA SER A 69 1.67 -10.04 26.53
C SER A 69 2.74 -10.42 27.54
#